data_AF-A0A538CAJ3-F1
#
_entry.id   AF-A0A538CAJ3-F1
#
_cell.length_a   1.000
_cell.length_b   1.000
_cell.length_c   1.000
_cell.angle_alpha   90.00
_cell.angle_beta   90.00
_cell.angle_gamma   90.00
#
_symmetry.space_group_name_H-M   'P 1'
#
loop_
_entity.id
_entity.type
_entity.pdbx_description
1 polymer ?
#
loop_
_entity_poly.entity_id
_entity_poly.type
_entity_poly.pdbx_seq_one_letter_code
_entity_poly.pdbx_strand_id
1 'polypeptide(L)'
;MVVSKGTAATAGSTTAVSRTMQSEVRFTPIFGGFNKAIFSDTGLNLGNQLTVHGYQGNDGDVYTNGNFSLNNNTQISGSAYSQGFADIAQGVIKANVWANNYVHLSNGLQAFGNATSSTSYISLSSNSTVFGNAKAGTTISGGTIQGTSTANSPSGPPPQVPLPHLTYNQCAWTCAPPTGAGYTEVDYSSCAAAQAFITNGAVGDYVVKVSPTCALSWGNNSTVTLKGNVAIITDGSFTTVNQTNWNNVGGPWTLYVIRPWQAGLNCATGNYNINVSNNTNFNNNMKLFVYKSVQRRLRQQQRRGGQRTDHRRYGDHHEPDDHELCPRPGPGVQPHGLQRAALVPPRDRERLGTATS
;
A
#
# COMPACT_ATOMS: atom_id res chain seq x y z
N MET A 1 23.78 11.07 13.99
CA MET A 1 24.95 10.20 14.24
C MET A 1 24.79 9.57 15.61
N VAL A 2 24.79 8.24 15.69
CA VAL A 2 24.80 7.51 16.97
C VAL A 2 26.20 6.94 17.16
N VAL A 3 26.79 7.15 18.33
CA VAL A 3 28.14 6.68 18.66
C VAL A 3 28.05 5.73 19.83
N SER A 4 28.46 4.48 19.62
CA SER A 4 28.63 3.49 20.69
C SER A 4 30.11 3.30 20.98
N LYS A 5 30.46 3.25 22.27
CA LYS A 5 31.83 3.02 22.75
C LYS A 5 31.84 1.73 23.56
N GLY A 6 32.59 0.74 23.09
CA GLY A 6 32.87 -0.48 23.83
C GLY A 6 34.33 -0.49 24.27
N THR A 7 34.58 -0.81 25.54
CA THR A 7 35.93 -1.02 26.06
C THR A 7 36.04 -2.46 26.53
N ALA A 8 36.91 -3.23 25.88
CA ALA A 8 37.19 -4.60 26.27
C ALA A 8 38.48 -4.64 27.09
N ALA A 9 38.40 -5.20 28.29
CA ALA A 9 39.58 -5.60 29.05
C ALA A 9 39.97 -7.02 28.63
N THR A 10 41.08 -7.17 27.93
CA THR A 10 41.64 -8.49 27.62
C THR A 10 42.26 -9.06 28.89
N ALA A 11 41.81 -10.23 29.36
CA ALA A 11 42.41 -10.87 30.52
C ALA A 11 43.91 -11.10 30.28
N GLY A 12 44.76 -10.49 31.13
CA GLY A 12 46.21 -10.51 31.00
C GLY A 12 46.85 -9.30 30.29
N SER A 13 46.08 -8.32 29.80
CA SER A 13 46.61 -7.05 29.27
C SER A 13 46.34 -5.89 30.23
N THR A 14 47.37 -5.08 30.53
CA THR A 14 47.24 -3.82 31.28
C THR A 14 46.61 -2.69 30.47
N THR A 15 46.47 -2.87 29.16
CA THR A 15 45.98 -1.84 28.23
C THR A 15 44.57 -2.20 27.74
N ALA A 16 43.56 -1.46 28.22
CA ALA A 16 42.18 -1.64 27.78
C ALA A 16 41.99 -1.14 26.34
N VAL A 17 41.42 -1.98 25.46
CA VAL A 17 41.19 -1.61 24.06
C VAL A 17 39.80 -1.01 23.92
N SER A 18 39.74 0.30 23.65
CA SER A 18 38.49 0.99 23.34
C SER A 18 38.23 0.99 21.83
N ARG A 19 37.03 0.58 21.42
CA ARG A 19 36.55 0.63 20.04
C ARG A 19 35.36 1.58 19.98
N THR A 20 35.42 2.54 19.07
CA THR A 20 34.28 3.43 18.77
C THR A 20 33.58 2.93 17.52
N MET A 21 32.32 2.54 17.64
CA MET A 21 31.44 2.28 16.50
C MET A 21 30.62 3.54 16.23
N GLN A 22 30.68 4.03 15.00
CA GLN A 22 29.85 5.12 14.52
C GLN A 22 28.78 4.57 13.58
N SER A 23 27.53 4.99 13.78
CA SER A 23 26.43 4.75 12.86
C SER A 23 25.90 6.09 12.36
N GLU A 24 25.97 6.28 11.05
CA GLU A 24 25.24 7.34 10.38
C GLU A 24 23.78 6.91 10.23
N VAL A 25 22.87 7.72 10.77
CA VAL A 25 21.42 7.55 10.57
C VAL A 25 20.95 8.80 9.86
N ARG A 26 20.63 8.67 8.57
CA ARG A 26 20.10 9.74 7.75
C ARG A 26 18.58 9.73 7.81
N PHE A 27 18.01 10.71 8.52
CA PHE A 27 16.57 10.91 8.54
C PHE A 27 16.15 11.78 7.36
N THR A 28 15.40 11.20 6.42
CA THR A 28 14.64 11.97 5.43
C THR A 28 13.22 12.15 5.98
N PRO A 29 12.71 13.38 6.16
CA PRO A 29 11.33 13.58 6.60
C PRO A 29 10.37 13.03 5.56
N ILE A 30 9.52 12.08 5.98
CA ILE A 30 8.43 11.55 5.16
C ILE A 30 7.28 12.55 5.25
N PHE A 31 7.25 13.50 4.32
CA PHE A 31 6.14 14.43 4.21
C PHE A 31 4.83 13.69 3.89
N GLY A 32 3.80 13.91 4.70
CA GLY A 32 2.44 13.38 4.49
C GLY A 32 2.17 11.96 5.00
N GLY A 33 3.15 11.20 5.48
CA GLY A 33 2.94 9.87 6.07
C GLY A 33 2.59 8.74 5.08
N PHE A 34 2.30 9.05 3.81
CA PHE A 34 2.04 8.08 2.75
C PHE A 34 3.34 7.65 2.05
N ASN A 35 4.12 6.75 2.67
CA ASN A 35 5.35 6.18 2.08
C ASN A 35 5.13 4.80 1.43
N LYS A 36 3.92 4.53 0.96
CA LYS A 36 3.49 3.26 0.34
C LYS A 36 2.61 3.59 -0.86
N ALA A 37 2.80 2.87 -1.96
CA ALA A 37 1.95 2.99 -3.13
C ALA A 37 0.54 2.46 -2.85
N ILE A 38 0.40 1.44 -1.98
CA ILE A 38 -0.88 0.99 -1.45
C ILE A 38 -0.76 0.74 0.06
N PHE A 39 -1.72 1.25 0.83
CA PHE A 39 -1.86 1.02 2.26
C PHE A 39 -3.28 0.54 2.60
N SER A 40 -3.43 -0.42 3.52
CA SER A 40 -4.73 -0.79 4.11
C SER A 40 -4.64 -1.12 5.60
N ASP A 41 -5.50 -0.51 6.41
CA ASP A 41 -5.50 -0.71 7.87
C ASP A 41 -6.10 -2.05 8.35
N THR A 42 -6.79 -2.81 7.49
CA THR A 42 -7.50 -4.05 7.92
C THR A 42 -7.13 -5.31 7.15
N GLY A 43 -6.59 -5.15 5.95
CA GLY A 43 -6.32 -6.23 5.03
C GLY A 43 -6.48 -5.76 3.58
N LEU A 44 -5.70 -6.36 2.70
CA LEU A 44 -5.59 -5.95 1.31
C LEU A 44 -5.73 -7.18 0.42
N ASN A 45 -6.82 -7.22 -0.35
CA ASN A 45 -7.07 -8.25 -1.36
C ASN A 45 -7.00 -7.61 -2.75
N LEU A 46 -5.96 -7.97 -3.50
CA LEU A 46 -5.74 -7.52 -4.87
C LEU A 46 -6.26 -8.61 -5.82
N GLY A 47 -7.57 -8.59 -6.06
CA GLY A 47 -8.31 -9.54 -6.90
C GLY A 47 -8.51 -9.13 -8.37
N ASN A 48 -8.06 -7.94 -8.76
CA ASN A 48 -8.04 -7.47 -10.15
C ASN A 48 -6.60 -7.41 -10.66
N GLN A 49 -6.40 -7.47 -11.98
CA GLN A 49 -5.10 -7.14 -12.58
C GLN A 49 -4.76 -5.68 -12.25
N LEU A 50 -3.55 -5.47 -11.73
CA LEU A 50 -3.06 -4.16 -11.29
C LEU A 50 -1.54 -4.12 -11.48
N THR A 51 -1.00 -2.97 -11.88
CA THR A 51 0.45 -2.75 -11.90
C THR A 51 0.77 -1.64 -10.92
N VAL A 52 1.49 -1.97 -9.85
CA VAL A 52 2.04 -1.02 -8.90
C VAL A 52 3.45 -0.68 -9.37
N HIS A 53 3.63 0.55 -9.84
CA HIS A 53 4.94 1.08 -10.23
C HIS A 53 5.63 1.71 -9.03
N GLY A 54 6.96 1.57 -8.99
CA GLY A 54 7.81 2.43 -8.18
C GLY A 54 8.00 3.81 -8.82
N TYR A 55 8.44 4.78 -8.04
CA TYR A 55 8.94 6.06 -8.56
C TYR A 55 10.38 5.93 -9.05
N GLN A 56 11.21 5.17 -8.32
CA GLN A 56 12.60 4.86 -8.68
C GLN A 56 12.91 3.38 -8.43
N GLY A 57 12.61 2.54 -9.43
CA GLY A 57 12.89 1.10 -9.40
C GLY A 57 11.80 0.31 -8.67
N ASN A 58 12.20 -0.37 -7.58
CA ASN A 58 11.33 -1.25 -6.81
C ASN A 58 10.92 -0.64 -5.46
N ASP A 59 10.46 0.61 -5.46
CA ASP A 59 9.98 1.39 -4.30
C ASP A 59 8.43 1.53 -4.24
N GLY A 60 7.71 0.86 -5.13
CA GLY A 60 6.24 0.77 -5.18
C GLY A 60 5.66 -0.13 -4.08
N ASP A 61 6.06 0.11 -2.84
CA ASP A 61 5.75 -0.74 -1.68
C ASP A 61 4.25 -0.81 -1.36
N VAL A 62 3.82 -1.99 -0.95
CA VAL A 62 2.45 -2.32 -0.56
C VAL A 62 2.43 -2.76 0.90
N TYR A 63 1.51 -2.22 1.71
CA TYR A 63 1.48 -2.46 3.16
C TYR A 63 0.05 -2.70 3.66
N THR A 64 -0.10 -3.58 4.65
CA THR A 64 -1.34 -3.68 5.42
C THR A 64 -1.18 -4.05 6.90
N ASN A 65 -2.01 -3.43 7.77
CA ASN A 65 -2.16 -3.78 9.19
C ASN A 65 -3.02 -5.04 9.44
N GLY A 66 -3.44 -5.74 8.39
CA GLY A 66 -4.06 -7.06 8.49
C GLY A 66 -3.48 -8.02 7.46
N ASN A 67 -4.31 -8.86 6.87
CA ASN A 67 -3.87 -9.90 5.92
C ASN A 67 -3.68 -9.35 4.50
N PHE A 68 -2.62 -9.76 3.83
CA PHE A 68 -2.36 -9.48 2.42
C PHE A 68 -2.73 -10.70 1.56
N SER A 69 -3.42 -10.49 0.44
CA SER A 69 -3.80 -11.54 -0.49
C SER A 69 -3.73 -11.07 -1.96
N LEU A 70 -3.04 -11.83 -2.80
CA LEU A 70 -2.79 -11.55 -4.23
C LEU A 70 -3.33 -12.70 -5.09
N ASN A 71 -4.50 -12.52 -5.70
CA ASN A 71 -5.25 -13.60 -6.37
C ASN A 71 -5.48 -13.39 -7.87
N ASN A 72 -4.81 -12.40 -8.45
CA ASN A 72 -4.86 -12.07 -9.88
C ASN A 72 -3.45 -11.72 -10.38
N ASN A 73 -3.27 -11.56 -11.69
CA ASN A 73 -1.99 -11.25 -12.34
C ASN A 73 -1.50 -9.81 -12.08
N THR A 74 -1.33 -9.47 -10.81
CA THR A 74 -0.88 -8.17 -10.32
C THR A 74 0.63 -8.12 -10.28
N GLN A 75 1.24 -7.04 -10.76
CA GLN A 75 2.68 -6.81 -10.64
C GLN A 75 2.95 -5.72 -9.60
N ILE A 76 3.80 -6.00 -8.61
CA ILE A 76 4.23 -5.05 -7.59
C ILE A 76 5.73 -4.77 -7.78
N SER A 77 6.06 -3.57 -8.25
CA SER A 77 7.44 -3.08 -8.35
C SER A 77 7.87 -2.49 -7.00
N GLY A 78 7.89 -3.34 -5.97
CA GLY A 78 8.07 -2.96 -4.58
C GLY A 78 8.00 -4.17 -3.65
N SER A 79 8.09 -3.93 -2.34
CA SER A 79 7.94 -4.97 -1.31
C SER A 79 6.49 -5.04 -0.80
N ALA A 80 6.08 -6.20 -0.29
CA ALA A 80 4.78 -6.41 0.35
C ALA A 80 4.94 -6.69 1.85
N TYR A 81 4.27 -5.91 2.69
CA TYR A 81 4.31 -6.01 4.16
C TYR A 81 2.93 -6.29 4.75
N SER A 82 2.85 -7.18 5.73
CA SER A 82 1.58 -7.62 6.34
C SER A 82 1.73 -7.88 7.85
N GLN A 83 0.92 -7.21 8.68
CA GLN A 83 0.80 -7.54 10.12
C GLN A 83 0.09 -8.88 10.37
N GLY A 84 -0.59 -9.42 9.36
CA GLY A 84 -1.19 -10.74 9.37
C GLY A 84 -0.36 -11.74 8.55
N PHE A 85 -1.02 -12.48 7.66
CA PHE A 85 -0.37 -13.36 6.69
C PHE A 85 -0.21 -12.72 5.29
N ALA A 86 0.60 -13.33 4.43
CA ALA A 86 0.66 -13.02 3.00
C ALA A 86 0.35 -14.28 2.16
N ASP A 87 -0.83 -14.32 1.54
CA ASP A 87 -1.24 -15.35 0.58
C ASP A 87 -1.09 -14.83 -0.85
N ILE A 88 -0.16 -15.41 -1.60
CA ILE A 88 0.18 -14.96 -2.95
C ILE A 88 -0.07 -16.14 -3.89
N ALA A 89 -1.18 -16.07 -4.63
CA ALA A 89 -1.65 -17.14 -5.51
C ALA A 89 -1.57 -16.80 -7.00
N GLN A 90 -1.46 -15.51 -7.36
CA GLN A 90 -1.10 -15.05 -8.71
C GLN A 90 -0.30 -13.73 -8.61
N GLY A 91 0.39 -13.36 -9.69
CA GLY A 91 1.13 -12.09 -9.79
C GLY A 91 2.64 -12.19 -9.52
N VAL A 92 3.30 -11.02 -9.39
CA VAL A 92 4.76 -10.91 -9.22
C VAL A 92 5.08 -9.82 -8.19
N ILE A 93 6.02 -10.09 -7.29
CA ILE A 93 6.56 -9.11 -6.34
C ILE A 93 8.06 -8.96 -6.60
N LYS A 94 8.48 -7.77 -7.05
CA LYS A 94 9.86 -7.50 -7.51
C LYS A 94 10.86 -7.22 -6.38
N ALA A 95 10.40 -7.14 -5.14
CA ALA A 95 11.26 -7.05 -3.95
C ALA A 95 10.78 -8.02 -2.85
N ASN A 96 10.79 -7.59 -1.59
CA ASN A 96 10.63 -8.49 -0.45
C ASN A 96 9.16 -8.79 -0.14
N VAL A 97 8.91 -9.92 0.52
CA VAL A 97 7.63 -10.23 1.16
C VAL A 97 7.88 -10.45 2.65
N TRP A 98 7.21 -9.67 3.51
CA TRP A 98 7.33 -9.81 4.96
C TRP A 98 5.96 -9.83 5.62
N ALA A 99 5.59 -10.99 6.17
CA ALA A 99 4.38 -11.18 6.95
C ALA A 99 4.71 -11.53 8.41
N ASN A 100 3.86 -11.11 9.34
CA ASN A 100 4.00 -11.49 10.75
C ASN A 100 3.69 -12.98 10.97
N ASN A 101 2.58 -13.45 10.38
CA ASN A 101 2.13 -14.85 10.47
C ASN A 101 2.91 -15.69 9.45
N TYR A 102 2.26 -16.19 8.39
CA TYR A 102 2.91 -17.01 7.35
C TYR A 102 3.07 -16.24 6.03
N VAL A 103 3.98 -16.72 5.18
CA VAL A 103 4.05 -16.38 3.75
C VAL A 103 3.76 -17.64 2.95
N HIS A 104 2.78 -17.57 2.05
CA HIS A 104 2.42 -18.67 1.17
C HIS A 104 2.43 -18.19 -0.28
N LEU A 105 3.23 -18.85 -1.11
CA LEU A 105 3.39 -18.60 -2.54
C LEU A 105 2.92 -19.84 -3.30
N SER A 106 1.96 -19.69 -4.21
CA SER A 106 1.32 -20.80 -4.92
C SER A 106 1.09 -20.48 -6.39
N ASN A 107 1.07 -21.51 -7.25
CA ASN A 107 0.97 -21.40 -8.72
C ASN A 107 2.24 -20.85 -9.42
N GLY A 108 3.43 -21.23 -8.94
CA GLY A 108 4.70 -21.01 -9.67
C GLY A 108 5.21 -19.56 -9.63
N LEU A 109 4.86 -18.82 -8.58
CA LEU A 109 5.15 -17.38 -8.50
C LEU A 109 6.59 -17.09 -8.13
N GLN A 110 6.98 -15.85 -8.39
CA GLN A 110 8.33 -15.35 -8.18
C GLN A 110 8.30 -14.16 -7.22
N ALA A 111 8.98 -14.33 -6.09
CA ALA A 111 9.37 -13.25 -5.19
C ALA A 111 10.85 -12.95 -5.42
N PHE A 112 11.17 -11.79 -6.00
CA PHE A 112 12.53 -11.46 -6.42
C PHE A 112 13.44 -11.01 -5.26
N GLY A 113 12.87 -10.57 -4.14
CA GLY A 113 13.60 -10.28 -2.91
C GLY A 113 13.56 -11.43 -1.90
N ASN A 114 13.71 -11.09 -0.62
CA ASN A 114 13.62 -12.04 0.49
C ASN A 114 12.16 -12.34 0.85
N ALA A 115 11.89 -13.54 1.36
CA ALA A 115 10.63 -13.90 2.01
C ALA A 115 10.85 -14.05 3.53
N THR A 116 10.03 -13.37 4.33
CA THR A 116 10.10 -13.41 5.80
C THR A 116 8.73 -13.69 6.40
N SER A 117 8.64 -14.75 7.20
CA SER A 117 7.57 -15.01 8.15
C SER A 117 8.12 -14.79 9.56
N SER A 118 7.53 -13.88 10.33
CA SER A 118 8.06 -13.54 11.67
C SER A 118 7.80 -14.61 12.74
N THR A 119 6.66 -15.29 12.67
CA THR A 119 6.17 -16.18 13.75
C THR A 119 5.77 -17.58 13.31
N SER A 120 5.65 -17.84 12.01
CA SER A 120 5.08 -19.08 11.47
C SER A 120 5.91 -19.58 10.28
N TYR A 121 5.27 -20.16 9.26
CA TYR A 121 5.94 -20.83 8.16
C TYR A 121 6.11 -19.98 6.88
N ILE A 122 7.01 -20.43 6.01
CA ILE A 122 7.00 -20.11 4.57
C ILE A 122 6.65 -21.40 3.81
N SER A 123 5.64 -21.33 2.94
CA SER A 123 5.24 -22.46 2.08
C SER A 123 5.23 -22.03 0.61
N LEU A 124 5.94 -22.79 -0.24
CA LEU A 124 6.08 -22.55 -1.67
C LEU A 124 5.51 -23.75 -2.42
N SER A 125 4.41 -23.58 -3.15
CA SER A 125 3.76 -24.64 -3.93
C SER A 125 3.86 -24.41 -5.45
N SER A 126 3.68 -25.48 -6.23
CA SER A 126 3.72 -25.46 -7.70
C SER A 126 4.99 -24.83 -8.30
N ASN A 127 6.16 -25.17 -7.76
CA ASN A 127 7.48 -24.63 -8.18
C ASN A 127 7.64 -23.11 -8.00
N SER A 128 6.90 -22.49 -7.06
CA SER A 128 7.12 -21.09 -6.69
C SER A 128 8.55 -20.88 -6.18
N THR A 129 9.15 -19.73 -6.53
CA THR A 129 10.56 -19.41 -6.30
C THR A 129 10.73 -18.13 -5.50
N VAL A 130 11.59 -18.18 -4.47
CA VAL A 130 12.15 -17.01 -3.78
C VAL A 130 13.60 -16.84 -4.25
N PHE A 131 13.92 -15.71 -4.87
CA PHE A 131 15.27 -15.44 -5.37
C PHE A 131 16.22 -14.95 -4.27
N GLY A 132 15.70 -14.27 -3.25
CA GLY A 132 16.46 -13.90 -2.05
C GLY A 132 16.51 -15.00 -1.00
N ASN A 133 16.76 -14.59 0.25
CA ASN A 133 16.73 -15.48 1.41
C ASN A 133 15.28 -15.75 1.86
N ALA A 134 15.05 -16.91 2.47
CA ALA A 134 13.81 -17.26 3.13
C ALA A 134 14.05 -17.40 4.65
N LYS A 135 13.29 -16.69 5.48
CA LYS A 135 13.36 -16.77 6.94
C LYS A 135 11.98 -17.00 7.55
N ALA A 136 11.83 -18.04 8.36
CA ALA A 136 10.55 -18.40 8.99
C ALA A 136 10.70 -18.55 10.51
N GLY A 137 9.62 -18.21 11.24
CA GLY A 137 9.52 -18.46 12.67
C GLY A 137 9.44 -19.95 13.02
N THR A 138 8.87 -20.76 12.13
CA THR A 138 8.82 -22.23 12.21
C THR A 138 9.40 -22.86 10.94
N THR A 139 8.60 -23.39 10.02
CA THR A 139 9.08 -24.21 8.90
C THR A 139 9.22 -23.44 7.59
N ILE A 140 10.06 -23.97 6.69
CA ILE A 140 10.16 -23.53 5.30
C ILE A 140 9.97 -24.78 4.44
N SER A 141 9.01 -24.78 3.52
CA SER A 141 8.63 -25.99 2.77
C SER A 141 8.29 -25.72 1.29
N GLY A 142 8.63 -26.70 0.45
CA GLY A 142 8.34 -26.72 -0.99
C GLY A 142 9.11 -25.70 -1.83
N GLY A 143 8.84 -25.71 -3.14
CA GLY A 143 9.36 -24.75 -4.12
C GLY A 143 10.89 -24.65 -4.19
N THR A 144 11.36 -23.48 -4.62
CA THR A 144 12.79 -23.18 -4.79
C THR A 144 13.16 -21.92 -4.01
N ILE A 145 14.28 -21.96 -3.29
CA ILE A 145 14.89 -20.79 -2.63
C ILE A 145 16.32 -20.70 -3.16
N GLN A 146 16.69 -19.57 -3.77
CA GLN A 146 18.03 -19.38 -4.33
C GLN A 146 19.03 -18.78 -3.34
N GLY A 147 18.55 -18.06 -2.32
CA GLY A 147 19.35 -17.61 -1.19
C GLY A 147 19.40 -18.62 -0.03
N THR A 148 19.73 -18.15 1.16
CA THR A 148 19.74 -18.97 2.37
C THR A 148 18.32 -19.25 2.87
N SER A 149 18.06 -20.48 3.30
CA SER A 149 16.86 -20.87 4.02
C SER A 149 17.16 -20.92 5.53
N THR A 150 16.39 -20.19 6.35
CA THR A 150 16.55 -20.14 7.82
C THR A 150 15.19 -20.35 8.49
N ALA A 151 14.87 -21.63 8.68
CA ALA A 151 13.75 -22.08 9.50
C ALA A 151 14.03 -21.87 11.00
N ASN A 152 12.99 -21.99 11.83
CA ASN A 152 13.00 -21.89 13.31
C ASN A 152 13.69 -20.64 13.85
N SER A 153 13.61 -19.53 13.11
CA SER A 153 14.24 -18.26 13.43
C SER A 153 13.17 -17.17 13.51
N PRO A 154 12.42 -17.08 14.62
CA PRO A 154 11.43 -16.03 14.79
C PRO A 154 12.05 -14.64 14.75
N SER A 155 11.26 -13.65 14.33
CA SER A 155 11.63 -12.23 14.32
C SER A 155 10.48 -11.38 14.84
N GLY A 156 10.69 -10.07 14.99
CA GLY A 156 9.59 -9.15 15.22
C GLY A 156 8.64 -9.09 14.01
N PRO A 157 7.38 -8.68 14.19
CA PRO A 157 6.49 -8.36 13.07
C PRO A 157 7.11 -7.26 12.18
N PRO A 158 6.60 -7.05 10.95
CA PRO A 158 6.82 -5.78 10.25
C PRO A 158 6.48 -4.60 11.18
N PRO A 159 7.09 -3.41 11.03
CA PRO A 159 6.69 -2.25 11.84
C PRO A 159 5.23 -1.88 11.60
N GLN A 160 4.43 -1.70 12.65
CA GLN A 160 3.05 -1.23 12.52
C GLN A 160 3.04 0.23 12.06
N VAL A 161 2.24 0.56 11.06
CA VAL A 161 2.11 1.91 10.51
C VAL A 161 0.63 2.34 10.63
N PRO A 162 0.29 3.42 11.36
CA PRO A 162 -1.08 3.90 11.44
C PRO A 162 -1.53 4.52 10.12
N LEU A 163 -2.81 4.38 9.77
CA LEU A 163 -3.40 5.11 8.64
C LEU A 163 -3.35 6.63 8.91
N PRO A 164 -2.72 7.46 8.04
CA PRO A 164 -2.72 8.90 8.24
C PRO A 164 -4.15 9.47 8.21
N HIS A 165 -4.48 10.35 9.16
CA HIS A 165 -5.77 11.05 9.17
C HIS A 165 -5.73 12.24 8.20
N LEU A 166 -6.33 12.10 7.02
CA LEU A 166 -6.38 13.15 6.01
C LEU A 166 -7.63 14.03 6.23
N THR A 167 -7.50 15.09 7.02
CA THR A 167 -8.55 16.12 7.13
C THR A 167 -8.54 17.03 5.90
N TYR A 168 -9.71 17.44 5.43
CA TYR A 168 -9.81 18.48 4.40
C TYR A 168 -9.51 19.87 5.01
N ASN A 169 -8.68 20.64 4.33
CA ASN A 169 -8.35 22.04 4.63
C ASN A 169 -8.50 22.84 3.34
N GLN A 170 -9.51 23.71 3.26
CA GLN A 170 -9.83 24.48 2.06
C GLN A 170 -8.63 25.28 1.54
N CYS A 171 -7.97 26.04 2.41
CA CYS A 171 -6.84 26.90 2.01
C CYS A 171 -5.66 26.09 1.44
N ALA A 172 -5.40 24.87 1.93
CA ALA A 172 -4.33 24.03 1.38
C ALA A 172 -4.55 23.70 -0.11
N TRP A 173 -5.80 23.71 -0.58
CA TRP A 173 -6.15 23.57 -1.99
C TRP A 173 -6.30 24.92 -2.70
N THR A 174 -7.08 25.85 -2.14
CA THR A 174 -7.54 27.05 -2.87
C THR A 174 -6.68 28.30 -2.69
N CYS A 175 -5.91 28.40 -1.60
CA CYS A 175 -5.02 29.55 -1.42
C CYS A 175 -3.92 29.54 -2.49
N ALA A 176 -3.50 30.73 -2.92
CA ALA A 176 -2.41 30.86 -3.88
C ALA A 176 -1.10 30.27 -3.33
N PRO A 177 -0.19 29.79 -4.20
CA PRO A 177 1.17 29.47 -3.80
C PRO A 177 1.85 30.69 -3.12
N PRO A 178 2.66 30.50 -2.07
CA PRO A 178 3.19 29.23 -1.59
C PRO A 178 2.33 28.50 -0.55
N THR A 179 1.21 29.07 -0.08
CA THR A 179 0.44 28.59 1.07
C THR A 179 -0.60 27.52 0.73
N GLY A 180 -1.11 27.51 -0.49
CA GLY A 180 -1.97 26.46 -1.03
C GLY A 180 -1.58 26.07 -2.46
N ALA A 181 -2.49 25.38 -3.15
CA ALA A 181 -2.30 24.87 -4.50
C ALA A 181 -2.90 25.74 -5.62
N GLY A 182 -3.68 26.78 -5.27
CA GLY A 182 -4.35 27.66 -6.24
C GLY A 182 -5.53 27.03 -7.01
N TYR A 183 -6.11 25.94 -6.52
CA TYR A 183 -7.24 25.27 -7.19
C TYR A 183 -8.53 26.10 -7.06
N THR A 184 -9.38 26.07 -8.08
CA THR A 184 -10.74 26.65 -7.99
C THR A 184 -11.67 25.66 -7.31
N GLU A 185 -12.32 26.05 -6.21
CA GLU A 185 -13.30 25.18 -5.54
C GLU A 185 -14.72 25.39 -6.07
N VAL A 186 -15.44 24.27 -6.25
CA VAL A 186 -16.86 24.25 -6.57
C VAL A 186 -17.57 23.28 -5.63
N ASP A 187 -18.52 23.82 -4.86
CA ASP A 187 -19.36 23.10 -3.90
C ASP A 187 -20.64 22.57 -4.56
N TYR A 188 -20.96 21.29 -4.29
CA TYR A 188 -22.16 20.63 -4.80
C TYR A 188 -23.00 19.99 -3.69
N SER A 189 -24.27 20.38 -3.65
CA SER A 189 -25.33 19.77 -2.84
C SER A 189 -25.99 18.53 -3.49
N SER A 190 -25.44 18.02 -4.59
CA SER A 190 -25.95 16.86 -5.32
C SER A 190 -24.82 16.10 -6.03
N CYS A 191 -24.79 14.77 -5.84
CA CYS A 191 -23.86 13.90 -6.58
C CYS A 191 -24.09 13.95 -8.10
N ALA A 192 -25.32 14.14 -8.57
CA ALA A 192 -25.60 14.22 -10.01
C ALA A 192 -25.01 15.51 -10.63
N ALA A 193 -25.11 16.63 -9.91
CA ALA A 193 -24.52 17.90 -10.35
C ALA A 193 -22.98 17.83 -10.33
N ALA A 194 -22.39 17.26 -9.27
CA ALA A 194 -20.95 17.01 -9.18
C ALA A 194 -20.44 16.07 -10.28
N GLN A 195 -21.15 14.96 -10.55
CA GLN A 195 -20.83 14.01 -11.62
C GLN A 195 -20.87 14.70 -13.00
N ALA A 196 -21.91 15.49 -13.26
CA ALA A 196 -22.04 16.24 -14.51
C ALA A 196 -20.90 17.23 -14.70
N PHE A 197 -20.47 17.94 -13.64
CA PHE A 197 -19.30 18.81 -13.68
C PHE A 197 -18.00 18.05 -13.91
N ILE A 198 -17.74 16.96 -13.18
CA ILE A 198 -16.51 16.15 -13.38
C ILE A 198 -16.44 15.57 -14.80
N THR A 199 -17.59 15.22 -15.39
CA THR A 199 -17.66 14.59 -16.71
C THR A 199 -17.53 15.60 -17.86
N ASN A 200 -18.12 16.81 -17.71
CA ASN A 200 -18.23 17.80 -18.79
C ASN A 200 -17.40 19.07 -18.58
N GLY A 201 -16.74 19.21 -17.43
CA GLY A 201 -16.30 20.46 -16.80
C GLY A 201 -15.36 21.36 -17.61
N ALA A 202 -15.09 22.53 -17.02
CA ALA A 202 -14.21 23.54 -17.59
C ALA A 202 -12.73 23.08 -17.61
N VAL A 203 -11.92 23.80 -18.38
CA VAL A 203 -10.46 23.65 -18.37
C VAL A 203 -9.91 24.33 -17.12
N GLY A 204 -8.99 23.67 -16.40
CA GLY A 204 -8.37 24.21 -15.19
C GLY A 204 -8.34 23.23 -14.00
N ASP A 205 -7.70 23.67 -12.92
CA ASP A 205 -7.51 22.87 -11.71
C ASP A 205 -8.64 23.10 -10.70
N TYR A 206 -9.35 22.03 -10.34
CA TYR A 206 -10.60 22.11 -9.57
C TYR A 206 -10.63 21.25 -8.31
N VAL A 207 -11.17 21.81 -7.22
CA VAL A 207 -11.70 21.03 -6.10
C VAL A 207 -13.20 20.88 -6.30
N VAL A 208 -13.68 19.65 -6.45
CA VAL A 208 -15.10 19.33 -6.52
C VAL A 208 -15.51 18.79 -5.15
N LYS A 209 -16.13 19.64 -4.33
CA LYS A 209 -16.53 19.31 -2.96
C LYS A 209 -18.01 18.89 -2.92
N VAL A 210 -18.27 17.71 -2.37
CA VAL A 210 -19.59 17.06 -2.34
C VAL A 210 -19.95 16.74 -0.89
N SER A 211 -20.61 17.70 -0.24
CA SER A 211 -21.01 17.67 1.16
C SER A 211 -22.16 16.71 1.53
N PRO A 212 -23.17 16.40 0.68
CA PRO A 212 -24.14 15.36 1.03
C PRO A 212 -23.50 13.97 0.97
N THR A 213 -23.85 13.10 1.92
CA THR A 213 -23.53 11.66 1.86
C THR A 213 -24.36 10.98 0.76
N CYS A 214 -23.91 11.09 -0.49
CA CYS A 214 -24.53 10.48 -1.66
C CYS A 214 -23.56 9.58 -2.43
N ALA A 215 -24.09 8.82 -3.40
CA ALA A 215 -23.29 7.96 -4.26
C ALA A 215 -22.85 8.71 -5.51
N LEU A 216 -21.59 9.15 -5.55
CA LEU A 216 -20.96 9.68 -6.75
C LEU A 216 -20.52 8.47 -7.60
N SER A 217 -21.18 8.24 -8.73
CA SER A 217 -20.97 7.01 -9.49
C SER A 217 -20.96 7.18 -11.00
N TRP A 218 -20.18 6.35 -11.68
CA TRP A 218 -20.15 6.22 -13.14
C TRP A 218 -20.53 4.79 -13.54
N GLY A 219 -21.45 4.68 -14.49
CA GLY A 219 -22.02 3.42 -14.94
C GLY A 219 -21.13 2.63 -15.91
N ASN A 220 -21.70 1.54 -16.44
CA ASN A 220 -21.04 0.66 -17.39
C ASN A 220 -20.67 1.37 -18.69
N ASN A 221 -19.45 1.12 -19.17
CA ASN A 221 -18.87 1.70 -20.40
C ASN A 221 -18.75 3.25 -20.37
N SER A 222 -18.64 3.87 -19.20
CA SER A 222 -18.67 5.34 -19.07
C SER A 222 -17.37 6.05 -19.51
N THR A 223 -17.53 7.01 -20.42
CA THR A 223 -16.60 8.11 -20.78
C THR A 223 -16.34 9.15 -19.66
N VAL A 224 -15.14 9.33 -19.08
CA VAL A 224 -14.80 10.56 -18.31
C VAL A 224 -13.54 11.20 -18.86
N THR A 225 -13.55 12.52 -19.11
CA THR A 225 -12.41 13.24 -19.71
C THR A 225 -12.06 14.49 -18.90
N LEU A 226 -10.92 14.46 -18.21
CA LEU A 226 -10.42 15.58 -17.41
C LEU A 226 -9.65 16.60 -18.27
N LYS A 227 -9.84 17.89 -17.96
CA LYS A 227 -9.24 19.04 -18.66
C LYS A 227 -8.35 19.90 -17.73
N GLY A 228 -7.76 19.25 -16.72
CA GLY A 228 -6.93 19.82 -15.67
C GLY A 228 -6.88 18.86 -14.48
N ASN A 229 -6.19 19.24 -13.41
CA ASN A 229 -6.15 18.45 -12.17
C ASN A 229 -7.50 18.54 -11.44
N VAL A 230 -7.98 17.43 -10.88
CA VAL A 230 -9.27 17.40 -10.18
C VAL A 230 -9.12 16.70 -8.83
N ALA A 231 -9.53 17.39 -7.77
CA ALA A 231 -9.67 16.85 -6.43
C ALA A 231 -11.15 16.67 -6.07
N ILE A 232 -11.62 15.43 -6.08
CA ILE A 232 -12.96 15.05 -5.63
C ILE A 232 -12.90 14.85 -4.12
N ILE A 233 -13.50 15.78 -3.36
CA ILE A 233 -13.64 15.71 -1.91
C ILE A 233 -15.09 15.35 -1.61
N THR A 234 -15.35 14.15 -1.08
CA THR A 234 -16.73 13.67 -0.85
C THR A 234 -16.94 13.14 0.56
N ASP A 235 -18.10 13.48 1.14
CA ASP A 235 -18.58 12.90 2.39
C ASP A 235 -19.33 11.57 2.19
N GLY A 236 -19.58 11.18 0.92
CA GLY A 236 -20.25 9.96 0.52
C GLY A 236 -19.33 8.89 -0.07
N SER A 237 -19.82 8.18 -1.10
CA SER A 237 -19.11 7.10 -1.78
C SER A 237 -18.72 7.48 -3.19
N PHE A 238 -17.58 6.99 -3.66
CA PHE A 238 -17.16 7.03 -5.06
C PHE A 238 -17.25 5.62 -5.65
N THR A 239 -17.91 5.42 -6.79
CA THR A 239 -18.02 4.09 -7.43
C THR A 239 -17.92 4.16 -8.95
N THR A 240 -17.03 3.36 -9.56
CA THR A 240 -17.12 3.02 -10.99
C THR A 240 -17.83 1.67 -11.14
N VAL A 241 -18.44 1.40 -12.30
CA VAL A 241 -19.16 0.15 -12.57
C VAL A 241 -18.81 -0.41 -13.95
N ASN A 242 -17.72 -1.17 -14.07
CA ASN A 242 -17.22 -1.90 -15.24
C ASN A 242 -16.95 -1.04 -16.50
N GLN A 243 -15.72 -1.15 -17.04
CA GLN A 243 -15.31 -0.46 -18.28
C GLN A 243 -15.45 1.08 -18.22
N THR A 244 -15.28 1.67 -17.03
CA THR A 244 -15.18 3.13 -16.87
C THR A 244 -13.79 3.60 -17.31
N ASN A 245 -13.70 4.45 -18.32
CA ASN A 245 -12.42 5.02 -18.77
C ASN A 245 -12.31 6.47 -18.30
N TRP A 246 -11.25 6.77 -17.56
CA TRP A 246 -10.84 8.13 -17.23
C TRP A 246 -9.69 8.52 -18.14
N ASN A 247 -9.92 9.52 -18.98
CA ASN A 247 -8.94 10.10 -19.89
C ASN A 247 -8.54 11.50 -19.42
N ASN A 248 -7.39 11.97 -19.85
CA ASN A 248 -7.05 13.39 -19.82
C ASN A 248 -6.90 13.95 -21.23
N VAL A 249 -7.07 15.27 -21.36
CA VAL A 249 -6.77 16.06 -22.56
C VAL A 249 -6.02 17.32 -22.13
N GLY A 250 -4.93 17.64 -22.83
CA GLY A 250 -4.14 18.86 -22.62
C GLY A 250 -2.89 18.71 -21.73
N GLY A 251 -2.71 17.58 -21.05
CA GLY A 251 -1.52 17.34 -20.21
C GLY A 251 -1.66 16.17 -19.24
N PRO A 252 -0.57 15.81 -18.53
CA PRO A 252 -0.58 14.75 -17.51
C PRO A 252 -1.26 15.23 -16.23
N TRP A 253 -2.58 15.03 -16.13
CA TRP A 253 -3.36 15.47 -14.98
C TRP A 253 -3.31 14.49 -13.79
N THR A 254 -3.60 15.01 -12.60
CA THR A 254 -3.79 14.23 -11.37
C THR A 254 -5.25 14.24 -10.96
N LEU A 255 -5.79 13.06 -10.69
CA LEU A 255 -7.10 12.84 -10.07
C LEU A 255 -6.89 12.45 -8.61
N TYR A 256 -7.41 13.25 -7.68
CA TYR A 256 -7.50 12.90 -6.27
C TYR A 256 -8.95 12.50 -5.95
N VAL A 257 -9.14 11.33 -5.35
CA VAL A 257 -10.44 10.87 -4.83
C VAL A 257 -10.31 10.70 -3.32
N ILE A 258 -10.82 11.66 -2.57
CA ILE A 258 -10.61 11.78 -1.14
C ILE A 258 -11.96 11.75 -0.42
N ARG A 259 -12.10 10.76 0.47
CA ARG A 259 -13.09 10.78 1.56
C ARG A 259 -12.36 11.22 2.83
N PRO A 260 -12.48 12.49 3.28
CA PRO A 260 -11.71 13.01 4.42
C PRO A 260 -11.87 12.19 5.70
N TRP A 261 -10.91 12.26 6.60
CA TRP A 261 -11.08 11.74 7.96
C TRP A 261 -12.10 12.57 8.74
N GLN A 262 -12.99 11.89 9.47
CA GLN A 262 -13.98 12.49 10.35
C GLN A 262 -14.04 11.68 11.65
N ALA A 263 -13.96 12.37 12.79
CA ALA A 263 -14.08 11.76 14.10
C ALA A 263 -15.49 11.14 14.30
N GLY A 264 -15.56 9.98 14.95
CA GLY A 264 -16.84 9.36 15.34
C GLY A 264 -17.69 8.78 14.20
N LEU A 265 -17.21 8.75 12.95
CA LEU A 265 -17.99 8.24 11.83
C LEU A 265 -18.27 6.73 11.97
N ASN A 266 -19.55 6.35 11.98
CA ASN A 266 -19.94 4.95 11.94
C ASN A 266 -19.71 4.34 10.55
N CYS A 267 -18.56 3.68 10.40
CA CYS A 267 -18.14 2.97 9.20
C CYS A 267 -19.05 1.78 8.82
N ALA A 268 -19.94 1.32 9.72
CA ALA A 268 -20.77 0.15 9.51
C ALA A 268 -22.12 0.44 8.80
N THR A 269 -22.64 1.65 8.90
CA THR A 269 -24.02 1.96 8.46
C THR A 269 -24.12 2.89 7.25
N GLY A 270 -23.10 3.71 6.98
CA GLY A 270 -23.16 4.67 5.87
C GLY A 270 -22.43 4.25 4.59
N ASN A 271 -22.74 4.94 3.50
CA ASN A 271 -22.16 4.71 2.18
C ASN A 271 -20.92 5.60 1.96
N TYR A 272 -19.77 5.15 2.47
CA TYR A 272 -18.49 5.89 2.45
C TYR A 272 -17.38 5.17 1.68
N ASN A 273 -17.74 4.20 0.85
CA ASN A 273 -16.76 3.39 0.14
C ASN A 273 -16.23 4.12 -1.09
N ILE A 274 -14.93 3.99 -1.33
CA ILE A 274 -14.36 4.18 -2.67
C ILE A 274 -14.23 2.80 -3.29
N ASN A 275 -14.93 2.57 -4.40
CA ASN A 275 -14.96 1.31 -5.13
C ASN A 275 -14.57 1.54 -6.60
N VAL A 276 -13.40 1.07 -6.98
CA VAL A 276 -12.92 1.09 -8.36
C VAL A 276 -13.14 -0.31 -8.93
N SER A 277 -14.17 -0.47 -9.76
CA SER A 277 -14.57 -1.75 -10.34
C SER A 277 -13.59 -2.28 -11.38
N ASN A 278 -13.80 -3.54 -11.79
CA ASN A 278 -13.03 -4.20 -12.84
C ASN A 278 -13.05 -3.39 -14.16
N ASN A 279 -11.96 -3.49 -14.93
CA ASN A 279 -11.79 -2.78 -16.20
C ASN A 279 -11.94 -1.23 -16.09
N THR A 280 -11.74 -0.64 -14.91
CA THR A 280 -11.61 0.82 -14.80
C THR A 280 -10.21 1.22 -15.22
N ASN A 281 -10.10 2.07 -16.24
CA ASN A 281 -8.81 2.52 -16.77
C ASN A 281 -8.57 4.00 -16.43
N PHE A 282 -7.31 4.34 -16.13
CA PHE A 282 -6.84 5.70 -15.88
C PHE A 282 -5.75 5.98 -16.91
N ASN A 283 -6.15 6.54 -18.05
CA ASN A 283 -5.37 6.56 -19.29
C ASN A 283 -4.45 7.79 -19.40
N ASN A 284 -3.66 7.85 -20.48
CA ASN A 284 -2.90 9.03 -20.92
C ASN A 284 -1.95 9.62 -19.84
N ASN A 285 -1.24 8.76 -19.09
CA ASN A 285 -0.35 9.16 -17.99
C ASN A 285 -1.03 9.93 -16.84
N MET A 286 -2.34 9.75 -16.65
CA MET A 286 -3.05 10.37 -15.54
C MET A 286 -2.60 9.75 -14.19
N LYS A 287 -2.19 10.60 -13.25
CA LYS A 287 -1.85 10.20 -11.88
C LYS A 287 -3.15 10.02 -11.07
N LEU A 288 -3.28 8.95 -10.27
CA LEU A 288 -4.42 8.72 -9.40
C LEU A 288 -3.98 8.65 -7.93
N PHE A 289 -4.63 9.43 -7.06
CA PHE A 289 -4.53 9.30 -5.62
C PHE A 289 -5.91 8.95 -5.03
N VAL A 290 -5.99 7.90 -4.21
CA VAL A 290 -7.23 7.49 -3.54
C VAL A 290 -7.02 7.43 -2.04
N TYR A 291 -7.85 8.13 -1.28
CA TYR A 291 -7.86 8.07 0.17
C TYR A 291 -9.27 7.83 0.73
N LYS A 292 -9.40 6.84 1.61
CA LYS A 292 -10.55 6.72 2.51
C LYS A 292 -10.07 6.44 3.94
N SER A 293 -10.66 7.14 4.89
CA SER A 293 -10.45 7.01 6.34
C SER A 293 -11.25 5.87 6.99
N VAL A 294 -12.18 5.28 6.24
CA VAL A 294 -13.27 4.43 6.76
C VAL A 294 -12.84 2.96 6.83
N GLN A 295 -12.84 2.42 8.04
CA GLN A 295 -12.39 1.07 8.36
C GLN A 295 -13.41 0.01 7.90
N ARG A 296 -13.45 -0.26 6.59
CA ARG A 296 -14.14 -1.43 6.02
C ARG A 296 -13.27 -2.17 5.01
N ARG A 297 -13.13 -3.48 5.27
CA ARG A 297 -12.48 -4.50 4.43
C ARG A 297 -12.86 -4.30 2.96
N LEU A 298 -11.87 -4.00 2.11
CA LEU A 298 -12.05 -3.90 0.66
C LEU A 298 -12.48 -5.26 0.09
N ARG A 299 -13.79 -5.48 0.01
CA ARG A 299 -14.38 -6.56 -0.77
C ARG A 299 -14.63 -6.06 -2.19
N GLN A 300 -13.62 -6.19 -3.05
CA GLN A 300 -13.87 -6.26 -4.50
C GLN A 300 -14.83 -7.44 -4.74
N GLN A 301 -16.11 -7.16 -4.98
CA GLN A 301 -17.09 -8.20 -5.31
C GLN A 301 -16.89 -8.63 -6.76
N GLN A 302 -16.01 -9.60 -6.99
CA GLN A 302 -16.01 -10.32 -8.26
C GLN A 302 -17.05 -11.45 -8.20
N ARG A 303 -18.20 -11.23 -8.83
CA ARG A 303 -19.21 -12.28 -9.05
C ARG A 303 -18.76 -13.16 -10.22
N ARG A 304 -17.83 -14.09 -9.96
CA ARG A 304 -17.39 -15.08 -10.96
C ARG A 304 -18.55 -16.03 -11.27
N GLY A 305 -19.15 -15.87 -12.46
CA GLY A 305 -19.84 -16.97 -13.14
C GLY A 305 -18.83 -18.11 -13.32
N GLY A 306 -19.24 -19.33 -12.96
CA GLY A 306 -18.29 -20.41 -12.74
C GLY A 306 -17.89 -21.19 -13.99
N GLN A 307 -16.91 -22.06 -13.81
CA GLN A 307 -16.95 -23.40 -14.40
C GLN A 307 -16.33 -24.38 -13.40
N ARG A 308 -16.98 -25.54 -13.23
CA ARG A 308 -16.44 -26.68 -12.48
C ARG A 308 -15.49 -27.46 -13.37
N THR A 309 -14.39 -27.95 -12.79
CA THR A 309 -13.75 -29.17 -13.25
C THR A 309 -13.34 -29.98 -12.02
N ASP A 310 -13.95 -31.15 -11.84
CA ASP A 310 -13.59 -32.11 -10.81
C ASP A 310 -12.26 -32.81 -11.15
N HIS A 311 -11.44 -33.11 -10.13
CA HIS A 311 -10.66 -34.35 -10.15
C HIS A 311 -10.33 -34.89 -8.74
N ARG A 312 -10.58 -36.20 -8.58
CA ARG A 312 -10.19 -37.12 -7.49
C ARG A 312 -8.66 -37.30 -7.41
N ARG A 313 -8.00 -37.90 -6.41
CA ARG A 313 -8.19 -38.29 -4.97
C ARG A 313 -6.89 -39.08 -4.57
N TYR A 314 -6.62 -39.29 -3.27
CA TYR A 314 -5.53 -40.12 -2.67
C TYR A 314 -4.13 -39.48 -2.60
N GLY A 315 -3.30 -39.73 -1.57
CA GLY A 315 -3.50 -40.59 -0.37
C GLY A 315 -2.46 -40.35 0.74
N ASP A 316 -2.64 -40.98 1.89
CA ASP A 316 -1.98 -40.71 3.19
C ASP A 316 -0.57 -41.33 3.37
N HIS A 317 0.24 -40.80 4.32
CA HIS A 317 0.75 -41.57 5.49
C HIS A 317 1.72 -40.81 6.45
N HIS A 318 1.38 -40.90 7.75
CA HIS A 318 2.22 -41.05 8.97
C HIS A 318 3.18 -39.98 9.56
N GLU A 319 3.40 -40.18 10.86
CA GLU A 319 3.87 -39.37 12.01
C GLU A 319 4.96 -40.23 12.76
N PRO A 320 5.55 -39.89 13.95
CA PRO A 320 5.57 -38.65 14.77
C PRO A 320 6.95 -38.30 15.43
N ASP A 321 6.97 -37.31 16.36
CA ASP A 321 7.85 -37.10 17.55
C ASP A 321 9.38 -36.75 17.36
N ASP A 322 10.12 -36.02 18.25
CA ASP A 322 9.92 -35.65 19.67
C ASP A 322 10.80 -34.43 20.18
N HIS A 323 10.41 -33.75 21.28
CA HIS A 323 11.15 -32.87 22.27
C HIS A 323 12.20 -31.76 21.83
N GLU A 324 12.64 -30.70 22.57
CA GLU A 324 12.53 -30.21 23.98
C GLU A 324 12.63 -28.62 24.11
N LEU A 325 13.07 -28.03 25.26
CA LEU A 325 12.55 -26.74 25.84
C LEU A 325 13.51 -25.49 26.03
N CYS A 326 12.89 -24.29 26.02
CA CYS A 326 13.19 -23.01 26.77
C CYS A 326 14.47 -22.15 26.52
N PRO A 327 14.55 -20.87 26.99
CA PRO A 327 13.53 -19.79 27.09
C PRO A 327 13.99 -18.39 26.54
N ARG A 328 13.13 -17.36 26.61
CA ARG A 328 13.36 -15.96 26.12
C ARG A 328 13.60 -14.92 27.23
N PRO A 329 14.21 -13.77 26.87
CA PRO A 329 13.61 -12.43 27.03
C PRO A 329 13.47 -11.71 25.66
N GLY A 330 12.92 -10.50 25.48
CA GLY A 330 12.18 -9.58 26.36
C GLY A 330 12.18 -8.14 25.75
N PRO A 331 11.04 -7.51 25.37
CA PRO A 331 11.05 -6.30 24.54
C PRO A 331 10.98 -4.98 25.32
N GLY A 332 11.77 -3.98 24.90
CA GLY A 332 11.68 -2.59 25.38
C GLY A 332 10.75 -1.74 24.51
N VAL A 333 9.94 -0.89 25.15
CA VAL A 333 8.94 -0.02 24.50
C VAL A 333 9.51 1.37 24.21
N GLN A 334 9.17 1.97 23.06
CA GLN A 334 9.36 3.39 22.77
C GLN A 334 8.01 4.11 22.54
N PRO A 335 7.86 5.39 22.96
CA PRO A 335 6.62 6.14 22.82
C PRO A 335 6.50 6.87 21.46
N HIS A 336 5.30 6.88 20.88
CA HIS A 336 4.98 7.64 19.67
C HIS A 336 4.46 9.05 19.98
N GLY A 337 5.06 10.07 19.37
CA GLY A 337 4.51 11.43 19.33
C GLY A 337 3.64 11.65 18.08
N LEU A 338 2.41 12.15 18.27
CA LEU A 338 1.49 12.50 17.19
C LEU A 338 1.84 13.85 16.56
N GLN A 339 2.20 13.87 15.28
CA GLN A 339 2.29 15.09 14.46
C GLN A 339 1.09 15.18 13.52
N ARG A 340 0.44 16.36 13.48
CA ARG A 340 -0.62 16.66 12.52
C ARG A 340 -0.01 17.04 11.17
N ALA A 341 -0.24 16.23 10.14
CA ALA A 341 0.13 16.55 8.77
C ALA A 341 -1.06 17.22 8.04
N ALA A 342 -0.89 18.47 7.62
CA ALA A 342 -1.74 19.06 6.59
C ALA A 342 -1.20 18.66 5.21
N LEU A 343 -2.07 18.24 4.29
CA LEU A 343 -1.64 17.87 2.94
C LEU A 343 -1.45 19.14 2.11
N VAL A 344 -0.19 19.43 1.75
CA VAL A 344 0.13 20.32 0.63
C VAL A 344 0.44 19.39 -0.55
N PRO A 345 -0.21 19.52 -1.72
CA PRO A 345 0.07 18.65 -2.85
C PRO A 345 1.54 18.82 -3.32
N PRO A 346 2.19 17.74 -3.79
CA PRO A 346 3.57 17.80 -4.22
C PRO A 346 3.72 18.75 -5.41
N ARG A 347 4.66 19.70 -5.31
CA ARG A 347 4.98 20.60 -6.42
C ARG A 347 5.73 19.83 -7.50
N ASP A 348 5.15 19.74 -8.70
CA ASP A 348 5.92 19.37 -9.89
C ASP A 348 6.97 20.48 -10.11
N ARG A 349 8.25 20.10 -9.99
CA ARG A 349 9.38 21.04 -9.97
C ARG A 349 9.82 21.32 -11.40
N GLU A 350 9.11 22.22 -12.09
CA GLU A 350 9.52 22.66 -13.42
C GLU A 350 10.94 23.26 -13.37
N ARG A 351 11.79 22.74 -14.25
CA ARG A 351 13.19 23.11 -14.34
C ARG A 351 13.26 24.31 -15.29
N LEU A 352 13.33 25.53 -14.74
CA LEU A 352 13.50 26.73 -15.57
C LEU A 352 14.73 26.56 -16.47
N GLY A 353 14.48 26.48 -17.78
CA GLY A 353 15.51 26.62 -18.80
C GLY A 353 15.93 28.09 -18.88
N THR A 354 17.22 28.36 -18.67
CA THR A 354 17.80 29.68 -18.87
C THR A 354 17.69 30.07 -20.35
N ALA A 355 17.03 31.19 -20.62
CA ALA A 355 17.17 31.87 -21.91
C ALA A 355 18.56 32.52 -22.00
N THR A 356 19.25 32.31 -23.12
CA THR A 356 20.40 33.11 -23.54
C THR A 356 20.02 33.86 -24.81
N SER A 357 20.20 35.18 -24.77
CA SER A 357 20.23 36.09 -25.92
C SER A 357 21.40 35.78 -26.86
#